data_AF-A0A1B6FJ83-F1
#
_entry.id   AF-A0A1B6FJ83-F1
#
_cell.length_a   1.000
_cell.length_b   1.000
_cell.length_c   1.000
_cell.angle_alpha   90.00
_cell.angle_beta   90.00
_cell.angle_gamma   90.00
#
_symmetry.space_group_name_H-M   'P 1'
#
loop_
_entity.id
_entity.type
_entity.pdbx_description
1 polymer ?
#
loop_
_entity_poly.entity_id
_entity_poly.type
_entity_poly.pdbx_seq_one_letter_code
_entity_poly.pdbx_strand_id
1 'polypeptide(L)'
;VGPLPPGTPVPVNKKLSLALLNGTSLSRFTDRKPQMNGFMPVKDIFELLCAYSQRPYVDEAFHNERDGRAALRLASWNLTAFTVEKVENPGVREVICRTVLEQRFSLLAIQEVMDAVALEKLVSELNEPRLRRMVEWKGKRGKWKCCTTLSADKKR
;
A
#
# COMPACT_ATOMS: atom_id res chain seq x y z
N VAL A 1 -14.13 -23.14 20.91
CA VAL A 1 -14.39 -21.70 21.22
C VAL A 1 -15.81 -21.42 20.77
N GLY A 2 -16.77 -21.36 21.70
CA GLY A 2 -18.18 -21.13 21.36
C GLY A 2 -18.47 -19.67 21.02
N PRO A 3 -19.56 -19.37 20.30
CA PRO A 3 -19.94 -17.99 19.99
C PRO A 3 -20.40 -17.23 21.24
N LEU A 4 -19.96 -15.98 21.37
CA LEU A 4 -20.30 -15.10 22.49
C LEU A 4 -21.79 -14.67 22.43
N PRO A 5 -22.47 -14.51 23.58
CA PRO A 5 -23.88 -14.13 23.63
C PRO A 5 -24.11 -12.65 23.22
N PRO A 6 -25.29 -12.33 22.65
CA PRO A 6 -25.62 -10.99 22.18
C PRO A 6 -25.85 -10.04 23.37
N GLY A 7 -25.08 -8.95 23.44
CA GLY A 7 -25.19 -7.92 24.48
C GLY A 7 -23.88 -7.57 25.19
N THR A 8 -22.77 -8.23 24.89
CA THR A 8 -21.45 -7.83 25.42
C THR A 8 -21.00 -6.50 24.80
N PRO A 9 -20.72 -5.45 25.60
CA PRO A 9 -20.16 -4.21 25.08
C PRO A 9 -18.78 -4.49 24.48
N VAL A 10 -18.66 -4.27 23.16
CA VAL A 10 -17.38 -4.35 22.46
C VAL A 10 -16.49 -3.22 23.00
N PRO A 11 -15.26 -3.50 23.48
CA PRO A 11 -14.39 -2.44 23.95
C PRO A 11 -14.03 -1.53 22.77
N VAL A 12 -14.58 -0.32 22.77
CA VAL A 12 -14.13 0.75 21.87
C VAL A 12 -12.67 1.02 22.21
N ASN A 13 -11.81 0.74 21.24
CA ASN A 13 -10.37 0.83 21.40
C ASN A 13 -9.97 2.29 21.61
N LYS A 14 -9.79 2.71 22.86
CA LYS A 14 -9.39 4.08 23.28
C LYS A 14 -7.96 4.46 22.85
N LYS A 15 -7.33 3.69 21.96
CA LYS A 15 -5.95 3.93 21.46
C LYS A 15 -5.82 5.12 20.50
N LEU A 16 -6.88 5.88 20.24
CA LEU A 16 -6.77 7.15 19.50
C LEU A 16 -6.17 8.29 20.34
N SER A 17 -6.14 8.19 21.67
CA SER A 17 -5.60 9.27 22.53
C SER A 17 -4.16 9.06 23.01
N LEU A 18 -3.63 7.82 23.01
CA LEU A 18 -2.31 7.55 23.63
C LEU A 18 -1.12 7.72 22.68
N ALA A 19 -1.34 7.74 21.36
CA ALA A 19 -0.27 7.93 20.38
C ALA A 19 0.29 9.37 20.36
N LEU A 20 -0.35 10.32 21.05
CA LEU A 20 0.17 11.68 21.19
C LEU A 20 1.38 11.78 22.13
N LEU A 21 1.63 10.78 22.98
CA LEU A 21 2.64 10.88 24.05
C LEU A 21 3.92 10.06 23.79
N ASN A 22 3.88 9.06 22.91
CA ASN A 22 5.04 8.18 22.70
C ASN A 22 5.83 8.56 21.44
N GLY A 23 6.38 9.77 21.48
CA GLY A 23 7.79 10.14 21.19
C GLY A 23 8.67 9.43 20.15
N THR A 24 8.18 8.66 19.18
CA THR A 24 9.03 8.11 18.11
C THR A 24 8.89 8.89 16.81
N SER A 25 9.78 9.87 16.67
CA SER A 25 10.17 10.60 15.44
C SER A 25 9.03 11.22 14.61
N LEU A 26 8.39 12.23 15.19
CA LEU A 26 7.53 13.22 14.52
C LEU A 26 8.26 14.57 14.34
N SER A 27 9.59 14.63 14.50
CA SER A 27 10.34 15.89 14.60
C SER A 27 10.16 16.85 13.43
N ARG A 28 9.77 16.37 12.24
CA ARG A 28 9.45 17.25 11.10
C ARG A 28 8.05 17.88 11.11
N PHE A 29 7.12 17.35 11.90
CA PHE A 29 5.75 17.85 11.96
C PHE A 29 5.52 18.78 13.17
N THR A 30 6.30 18.64 14.23
CA THR A 30 6.17 19.49 15.43
C THR A 30 6.91 20.82 15.32
N ASP A 31 7.84 20.97 14.37
CA ASP A 31 8.66 22.19 14.22
C ASP A 31 8.00 23.27 13.34
N ARG A 32 6.91 22.92 12.65
CA ARG A 32 6.05 23.91 12.01
C ARG A 32 4.87 24.16 12.93
N LYS A 33 4.82 25.35 13.55
CA LYS A 33 3.58 25.86 14.16
C LYS A 33 2.45 25.65 13.13
N PRO A 34 1.42 24.85 13.43
CA PRO A 34 0.28 24.75 12.53
C PRO A 34 -0.33 26.14 12.46
N GLN A 35 -0.21 26.79 11.30
CA GLN A 35 -1.01 27.98 11.01
C GLN A 35 -2.46 27.51 11.05
N MET A 36 -3.22 27.93 12.06
CA MET A 36 -4.62 27.56 12.32
C MET A 36 -5.60 28.10 11.26
N ASN A 37 -5.16 28.32 10.02
CA ASN A 37 -6.00 28.75 8.92
C ASN A 37 -6.53 27.52 8.16
N GLY A 38 -7.22 26.61 8.85
CA GLY A 38 -8.19 25.62 8.32
C GLY A 38 -7.87 24.76 7.07
N PHE A 39 -6.71 24.92 6.44
CA PHE A 39 -6.39 24.39 5.12
C PHE A 39 -5.04 23.70 5.19
N MET A 40 -5.08 22.39 5.42
CA MET A 40 -3.89 21.56 5.28
C MET A 40 -3.69 21.24 3.81
N PRO A 41 -2.48 21.44 3.24
CA PRO A 41 -2.15 20.95 1.91
C PRO A 41 -2.52 19.46 1.78
N VAL A 42 -3.05 19.05 0.62
CA VAL A 42 -3.50 17.66 0.37
C VAL A 42 -2.41 16.62 0.68
N LYS A 43 -1.14 16.98 0.42
CA LYS A 43 0.02 16.16 0.77
C LYS A 43 0.13 15.90 2.27
N ASP A 44 -0.14 16.91 3.10
CA ASP A 44 -0.04 16.81 4.56
C ASP A 44 -1.20 15.97 5.12
N ILE A 45 -2.38 16.05 4.49
CA ILE A 45 -3.53 15.19 4.83
C ILE A 45 -3.22 13.73 4.46
N PHE A 46 -2.69 13.47 3.26
CA PHE A 46 -2.32 12.12 2.85
C PHE A 46 -1.27 11.50 3.79
N GLU A 47 -0.20 12.23 4.09
CA GLU A 47 0.85 11.78 5.01
C GLU A 47 0.30 11.48 6.41
N LEU A 48 -0.63 12.31 6.89
CA LEU A 48 -1.33 12.09 8.16
C LEU A 48 -2.15 10.80 8.11
N LEU A 49 -3.02 10.64 7.11
CA LEU A 49 -3.87 9.45 6.97
C LEU A 49 -3.03 8.17 6.84
N CYS A 50 -1.93 8.20 6.08
CA CYS A 50 -1.03 7.06 5.94
C CYS A 50 -0.33 6.66 7.25
N ALA A 51 0.02 7.63 8.09
CA ALA A 51 0.62 7.35 9.40
C ALA A 51 -0.36 6.64 10.34
N TYR A 52 -1.65 6.96 10.26
CA TYR A 52 -2.69 6.42 11.16
C TYR A 52 -3.50 5.25 10.56
N SER A 53 -3.37 4.97 9.27
CA SER A 53 -4.03 3.84 8.62
C SER A 53 -3.33 2.52 8.96
N GLN A 54 -4.04 1.66 9.70
CA GLN A 54 -3.55 0.33 10.06
C GLN A 54 -3.66 -0.60 8.85
N ARG A 55 -2.57 -1.31 8.57
CA ARG A 55 -2.55 -2.36 7.55
C ARG A 55 -3.04 -3.66 8.19
N PRO A 56 -3.82 -4.49 7.46
CA PRO A 56 -4.18 -5.83 7.93
C PRO A 56 -2.93 -6.64 8.26
N TYR A 57 -3.00 -7.44 9.32
CA TYR A 57 -1.93 -8.39 9.63
C TYR A 57 -1.87 -9.47 8.55
N VAL A 58 -0.67 -9.75 8.04
CA VAL A 58 -0.44 -10.84 7.10
C VAL A 58 0.19 -11.99 7.89
N ASP A 59 -0.62 -13.03 8.12
CA ASP A 59 -0.34 -14.15 9.03
C ASP A 59 0.90 -14.97 8.61
N GLU A 60 1.12 -15.12 7.29
CA GLU A 60 2.20 -15.94 6.76
C GLU A 60 3.16 -15.13 5.88
N ALA A 61 4.36 -14.92 6.39
CA ALA A 61 5.47 -14.42 5.59
C ALA A 61 5.95 -15.52 4.63
N PHE A 62 5.48 -15.49 3.39
CA PHE A 62 5.97 -16.39 2.36
C PHE A 62 7.45 -16.10 2.05
N HIS A 63 8.30 -17.13 2.16
CA HIS A 63 9.76 -17.02 2.00
C HIS A 63 10.29 -17.59 0.67
N ASN A 64 9.42 -17.73 -0.35
CA ASN A 64 9.74 -18.39 -1.63
C ASN A 64 10.07 -19.89 -1.50
N GLU A 65 9.56 -20.52 -0.44
CA GLU A 65 9.77 -21.94 -0.17
C GLU A 65 8.46 -22.54 0.35
N ARG A 66 8.19 -23.78 -0.05
CA ARG A 66 7.10 -24.62 0.46
C ARG A 66 7.59 -26.06 0.51
N ASP A 67 7.52 -26.67 1.68
CA ASP A 67 7.94 -28.06 1.92
C ASP A 67 9.38 -28.37 1.47
N GLY A 68 10.33 -27.47 1.76
CA GLY A 68 11.74 -27.66 1.38
C GLY A 68 12.06 -27.32 -0.08
N ARG A 69 11.06 -26.87 -0.87
CA ARG A 69 11.20 -26.62 -2.31
C ARG A 69 10.95 -25.16 -2.63
N ALA A 70 11.72 -24.64 -3.59
CA ALA A 70 11.49 -23.32 -4.14
C ALA A 70 10.06 -23.21 -4.67
N ALA A 71 9.35 -22.18 -4.23
CA ALA A 71 7.95 -21.94 -4.57
C ALA A 71 7.76 -20.50 -5.03
N LEU A 72 6.73 -20.29 -5.86
CA LEU A 72 6.29 -18.97 -6.30
C LEU A 72 4.89 -18.70 -5.74
N ARG A 73 4.63 -17.45 -5.36
CA ARG A 73 3.30 -17.00 -4.97
C ARG A 73 2.68 -16.21 -6.11
N LEU A 74 1.62 -16.76 -6.68
CA LEU A 74 0.85 -16.13 -7.74
C LEU A 74 -0.37 -15.44 -7.13
N ALA A 75 -0.74 -14.29 -7.69
CA ALA A 75 -2.02 -13.65 -7.39
C ALA A 75 -2.67 -13.16 -8.68
N SER A 76 -4.00 -13.17 -8.69
CA SER A 76 -4.77 -12.41 -9.67
C SER A 76 -5.56 -11.33 -8.95
N TRP A 77 -5.59 -10.14 -9.52
CA TRP A 77 -6.26 -8.99 -8.92
C TRP A 77 -6.93 -8.14 -10.00
N ASN A 78 -8.25 -7.95 -9.89
CA ASN A 78 -8.97 -6.95 -10.65
C ASN A 78 -8.88 -5.60 -9.93
N LEU A 79 -8.32 -4.59 -10.61
CA LEU A 79 -8.17 -3.22 -10.08
C LEU A 79 -9.33 -2.28 -10.50
N THR A 80 -10.35 -2.85 -11.12
CA THR A 80 -11.64 -2.25 -11.51
C THR A 80 -11.46 -0.98 -12.34
N ALA A 81 -11.40 -1.09 -13.66
CA ALA A 81 -11.09 0.04 -14.55
C ALA A 81 -9.90 0.89 -14.05
N PHE A 82 -8.71 0.31 -14.03
CA PHE A 82 -7.49 0.92 -13.53
C PHE A 82 -6.87 1.87 -14.56
N THR A 83 -6.99 3.17 -14.30
CA THR A 83 -6.60 4.27 -15.19
C THR A 83 -5.37 5.02 -14.69
N VAL A 84 -4.80 5.89 -15.54
CA VAL A 84 -3.72 6.81 -15.14
C VAL A 84 -4.13 7.72 -13.99
N GLU A 85 -5.38 8.21 -13.97
CA GLU A 85 -5.89 9.07 -12.90
C GLU A 85 -5.88 8.35 -11.54
N LYS A 86 -6.28 7.08 -11.51
CA LYS A 86 -6.25 6.28 -10.28
C LYS A 86 -4.85 6.11 -9.73
N VAL A 87 -3.86 5.81 -10.56
CA VAL A 87 -2.47 5.63 -10.09
C VAL A 87 -1.78 6.94 -9.73
N GLU A 88 -2.28 8.08 -10.21
CA GLU A 88 -1.79 9.40 -9.81
C GLU A 88 -2.17 9.72 -8.36
N ASN A 89 -3.28 9.16 -7.87
CA ASN A 89 -3.65 9.24 -6.47
C ASN A 89 -2.62 8.48 -5.60
N PRO A 90 -1.90 9.16 -4.69
CA PRO A 90 -0.83 8.55 -3.92
C PRO A 90 -1.34 7.46 -2.97
N GLY A 91 -2.58 7.55 -2.48
CA GLY A 91 -3.16 6.51 -1.62
C GLY A 91 -3.51 5.23 -2.37
N VAL A 92 -4.02 5.36 -3.60
CA VAL A 92 -4.27 4.21 -4.47
C VAL A 92 -2.96 3.54 -4.85
N ARG A 93 -1.96 4.33 -5.27
CA ARG A 93 -0.64 3.80 -5.61
C ARG A 93 0.03 3.13 -4.40
N GLU A 94 0.01 3.76 -3.23
CA GLU A 94 0.54 3.19 -1.98
C GLU A 94 -0.14 1.87 -1.64
N VAL A 95 -1.48 1.85 -1.60
CA VAL A 95 -2.22 0.66 -1.13
C VAL A 95 -1.94 -0.54 -2.03
N ILE A 96 -1.87 -0.33 -3.35
CA ILE A 96 -1.54 -1.39 -4.31
C ILE A 96 -0.11 -1.88 -4.06
N CYS A 97 0.88 -1.00 -4.15
CA CYS A 97 2.29 -1.40 -4.06
C CYS A 97 2.64 -2.02 -2.69
N ARG A 98 2.09 -1.49 -1.60
CA ARG A 98 2.24 -2.08 -0.26
C ARG A 98 1.63 -3.47 -0.18
N THR A 99 0.48 -3.71 -0.81
CA THR A 99 -0.18 -5.02 -0.77
C THR A 99 0.65 -6.06 -1.51
N VAL A 100 1.23 -5.71 -2.65
CA VAL A 100 2.15 -6.57 -3.40
C VAL A 100 3.35 -6.98 -2.55
N LEU A 101 3.96 -6.02 -1.84
CA LEU A 101 5.13 -6.26 -0.99
C LEU A 101 4.79 -7.03 0.29
N GLU A 102 3.67 -6.72 0.94
CA GLU A 102 3.24 -7.38 2.17
C GLU A 102 2.87 -8.84 1.94
N GLN A 103 2.18 -9.14 0.84
CA GLN A 103 1.80 -10.50 0.48
C GLN A 103 2.93 -11.30 -0.16
N ARG A 104 4.07 -10.66 -0.50
CA ARG A 104 5.24 -11.32 -1.11
C ARG A 104 4.87 -12.08 -2.40
N PHE A 105 4.09 -11.46 -3.27
CA PHE A 105 3.78 -12.06 -4.56
C PHE A 105 5.05 -12.16 -5.42
N SER A 106 5.20 -13.30 -6.09
CA SER A 106 6.26 -13.53 -7.08
C SER A 106 5.81 -13.12 -8.48
N LEU A 107 4.52 -13.26 -8.78
CA LEU A 107 3.91 -12.82 -10.03
C LEU A 107 2.45 -12.42 -9.78
N LEU A 108 2.04 -11.33 -10.41
CA LEU A 108 0.72 -10.72 -10.24
C LEU A 108 0.05 -10.55 -11.61
N ALA A 109 -1.10 -11.16 -11.80
CA ALA A 109 -1.96 -11.00 -12.97
C ALA A 109 -3.04 -9.94 -12.68
N ILE A 110 -2.94 -8.78 -13.32
CA ILE A 110 -3.84 -7.66 -13.09
C ILE A 110 -4.91 -7.62 -14.18
N GLN A 111 -6.18 -7.47 -13.78
CA GLN A 111 -7.34 -7.36 -14.67
C GLN A 111 -7.88 -5.93 -14.69
N GLU A 112 -8.59 -5.60 -15.77
CA GLU A 112 -9.21 -4.29 -16.04
C GLU A 112 -8.24 -3.11 -15.97
N VAL A 113 -7.02 -3.31 -16.49
CA VAL A 113 -6.12 -2.19 -16.78
C VAL A 113 -6.68 -1.44 -18.00
N MET A 114 -6.83 -0.13 -17.89
CA MET A 114 -7.30 0.72 -18.99
C MET A 114 -6.12 1.33 -19.76
N ASP A 115 -5.05 1.68 -19.04
CA ASP A 115 -3.88 2.35 -19.61
C ASP A 115 -2.60 1.60 -19.25
N ALA A 116 -1.79 1.27 -20.26
CA ALA A 116 -0.47 0.65 -20.05
C ALA A 116 0.43 1.52 -19.13
N VAL A 117 0.36 2.83 -19.31
CA VAL A 117 1.11 3.83 -18.53
C VAL A 117 0.76 3.76 -17.03
N ALA A 118 -0.49 3.40 -16.69
CA ALA A 118 -0.88 3.26 -15.29
C ALA A 118 -0.10 2.13 -14.60
N LEU A 119 0.13 1.02 -15.32
CA LEU A 119 0.89 -0.11 -14.83
C LEU A 119 2.39 0.20 -14.74
N GLU A 120 2.94 0.95 -15.70
CA GLU A 120 4.33 1.42 -15.65
C GLU A 120 4.60 2.29 -14.42
N LYS A 121 3.64 3.15 -14.04
CA LYS A 121 3.72 3.96 -12.80
C LYS A 121 3.71 3.11 -11.53
N LEU A 122 3.00 1.98 -11.50
CA LEU A 122 3.07 1.04 -10.38
C LEU A 122 4.43 0.35 -10.32
N VAL A 123 4.95 -0.09 -11.46
CA VAL A 123 6.26 -0.76 -11.54
C VAL A 123 7.38 0.18 -11.14
N SER A 124 7.32 1.46 -11.56
CA SER A 124 8.30 2.45 -11.15
C SER A 124 8.27 2.70 -9.65
N GLU A 125 7.10 2.82 -9.03
CA GLU A 125 6.98 2.98 -7.56
C GLU A 125 7.47 1.72 -6.79
N LEU A 126 7.25 0.51 -7.32
CA LEU A 126 7.73 -0.72 -6.70
C LEU A 126 9.27 -0.85 -6.72
N ASN A 127 9.90 -0.36 -7.79
CA ASN A 127 11.34 -0.41 -7.99
C ASN A 127 12.07 0.79 -7.35
N GLU A 128 11.49 1.99 -7.48
CA GLU A 128 12.02 3.27 -7.01
C GLU A 128 10.95 3.97 -6.16
N PRO A 129 10.83 3.60 -4.87
CA PRO A 129 9.78 4.12 -4.01
C PRO A 129 9.95 5.62 -3.75
N ARG A 130 8.86 6.37 -3.92
CA ARG A 130 8.79 7.82 -3.67
C ARG A 130 7.83 8.14 -2.54
N LEU A 131 6.81 7.31 -2.32
CA LEU A 131 5.86 7.46 -1.23
C LEU A 131 6.51 7.04 0.10
N ARG A 132 6.27 7.81 1.16
CA ARG A 132 6.95 7.62 2.46
C ARG A 132 6.85 6.19 2.97
N ARG A 133 5.63 5.64 3.00
CA ARG A 133 5.37 4.27 3.48
C ARG A 133 6.00 3.20 2.59
N MET A 134 6.19 3.50 1.30
CA MET A 134 6.93 2.65 0.38
C MET A 134 8.44 2.72 0.66
N VAL A 135 8.99 3.90 0.93
CA VAL A 135 10.41 4.07 1.30
C VAL A 135 10.73 3.35 2.62
N GLU A 136 9.85 3.47 3.62
CA GLU A 136 10.01 2.85 4.95
C GLU A 136 9.93 1.31 4.94
N TRP A 137 9.56 0.68 3.83
CA TRP A 137 9.51 -0.77 3.70
C TRP A 137 10.91 -1.40 3.81
N LYS A 138 11.09 -2.32 4.76
CA LYS A 138 12.38 -2.98 5.05
C LYS A 138 12.54 -4.36 4.40
N GLY A 139 11.48 -4.91 3.82
CA GLY A 139 11.49 -6.25 3.24
C GLY A 139 12.13 -6.32 1.85
N LYS A 140 12.29 -7.54 1.32
CA LYS A 140 12.70 -7.74 -0.08
C LYS A 140 11.62 -7.17 -1.01
N ARG A 141 12.04 -6.36 -1.98
CA ARG A 141 11.16 -5.77 -3.00
C ARG A 141 11.20 -6.55 -4.31
N GLY A 142 12.40 -7.04 -4.67
CA GLY A 142 12.64 -7.62 -5.99
C GLY A 142 12.80 -6.54 -7.07
N LYS A 143 12.84 -6.97 -8.33
CA LYS A 143 12.78 -6.09 -9.50
C LYS A 143 11.50 -6.43 -10.26
N TRP A 144 10.58 -5.49 -10.31
CA TRP A 144 9.30 -5.65 -10.98
C TRP A 144 9.41 -5.21 -12.43
N LYS A 145 8.76 -5.98 -13.31
CA LYS A 145 8.54 -5.64 -14.71
C LYS A 145 7.08 -5.94 -15.01
N CYS A 146 6.49 -5.18 -15.92
CA CYS A 146 5.15 -5.45 -16.42
C CYS A 146 5.16 -5.69 -17.91
N CYS A 147 4.19 -6.47 -18.37
CA CYS A 147 3.78 -6.55 -19.76
C CYS A 147 2.26 -6.40 -19.80
N THR A 148 1.75 -5.84 -20.88
CA THR A 148 0.31 -5.74 -21.12
C THR A 148 0.02 -6.15 -22.56
N THR A 149 -1.14 -6.77 -22.77
CA THR A 149 -1.67 -7.07 -24.10
C THR A 149 -2.36 -5.86 -24.73
N LEU A 150 -2.50 -4.76 -23.97
CA LEU A 150 -2.86 -3.45 -24.49
C LEU A 150 -1.65 -2.91 -25.25
N SER A 151 -1.46 -3.42 -26.46
CA SER A 151 -0.45 -2.96 -27.38
C SER A 151 -0.55 -1.45 -27.51
N ALA A 152 0.57 -0.75 -27.29
CA ALA A 152 0.83 0.41 -28.12
C ALA A 152 0.95 -0.10 -29.55
N ASP A 153 -0.15 -0.10 -30.30
CA ASP A 153 -0.13 -0.19 -31.75
C ASP A 153 0.63 1.03 -32.28
N LYS A 154 1.95 0.89 -32.37
CA LYS A 154 2.82 1.84 -33.08
C LYS A 154 3.69 1.05 -34.04
N LYS A 155 3.24 1.08 -35.30
CA LYS A 155 3.89 0.68 -36.56
C LYS A 155 4.08 -0.83 -36.80
N ARG A 156 3.21 -1.38 -37.65
CA ARG A 156 3.64 -2.08 -38.87
C ARG A 156 3.05 -1.39 -40.08
#